data_AF-A0A378HZS1-F1
#
_entry.id   AF-A0A378HZS1-F1
#
_cell.length_a   1.000
_cell.length_b   1.000
_cell.length_c   1.000
_cell.angle_alpha   90.00
_cell.angle_beta   90.00
_cell.angle_gamma   90.00
#
_symmetry.space_group_name_H-M   'P 1'
#
loop_
_entity.id
_entity.type
_entity.pdbx_description
1 polymer ?
#
loop_
_entity_poly.entity_id
_entity_poly.type
_entity_poly.pdbx_seq_one_letter_code
_entity_poly.pdbx_strand_id
1 'polypeptide(L)'
;MHKMLDKHRCRELIPIFLDMIKQLKNSPFKALKALGKTLFAWKEEIARMWRFTKSNGIAEGFHRKMKLIQRRAYGFRNFENYRTRVKVLCG
;
A
#
# COMPACT_ATOMS: atom_id res chain seq x y z
N MET A 1 6.32 -4.31 19.74
CA MET A 1 5.58 -5.48 19.19
C MET A 1 4.30 -4.95 18.57
N HIS A 2 4.15 -4.95 17.23
CA HIS A 2 2.92 -4.51 16.56
C HIS A 2 1.78 -5.45 16.95
N LYS A 3 0.97 -5.06 17.95
CA LYS A 3 -0.18 -5.86 18.38
C LYS A 3 -1.27 -5.76 17.31
N MET A 4 -1.72 -6.91 16.82
CA MET A 4 -2.89 -7.01 15.94
C MET A 4 -4.12 -6.52 16.68
N LEU A 5 -5.04 -5.89 15.95
CA LEU A 5 -6.35 -5.57 16.49
C LEU A 5 -7.14 -6.87 16.66
N ASP A 6 -7.68 -7.08 17.86
CA ASP A 6 -8.60 -8.18 18.11
C ASP A 6 -9.98 -7.87 17.50
N LYS A 7 -10.83 -8.90 17.41
CA LYS A 7 -12.15 -8.79 16.77
C LYS A 7 -13.05 -7.75 17.45
N HIS A 8 -12.96 -7.62 18.78
CA HIS A 8 -13.77 -6.66 19.53
C HIS A 8 -13.33 -5.24 19.18
N ARG A 9 -12.02 -4.98 19.24
CA ARG A 9 -11.47 -3.66 18.91
C ARG A 9 -11.73 -3.26 17.45
N CYS A 10 -11.67 -4.20 16.51
CA CYS A 10 -12.06 -3.92 15.12
C CYS A 10 -13.51 -3.45 15.01
N ARG A 11 -14.46 -4.06 15.74
CA ARG A 11 -15.87 -3.66 15.72
C ARG A 11 -16.07 -2.24 16.25
N GLU A 12 -15.32 -1.84 17.27
CA GLU A 12 -15.35 -0.48 17.82
C GLU A 12 -14.80 0.55 16.82
N LEU A 13 -13.76 0.20 16.06
CA LEU A 13 -13.08 1.13 15.15
C LEU A 13 -13.76 1.26 13.78
N ILE A 14 -14.52 0.25 13.32
CA ILE A 14 -15.19 0.29 12.01
C ILE A 14 -16.09 1.53 11.86
N PRO A 15 -17.01 1.85 12.80
CA PRO A 15 -17.87 3.02 12.67
C PRO A 15 -17.08 4.33 12.59
N ILE A 16 -16.03 4.46 13.42
CA ILE A 16 -15.16 5.64 13.46
C ILE A 16 -14.45 5.81 12.12
N PHE A 17 -13.88 4.72 11.57
CA PHE A 17 -13.21 4.73 10.28
C PHE A 17 -14.15 5.13 9.13
N LEU A 18 -15.38 4.60 9.12
CA LEU A 18 -16.37 4.93 8.10
C LEU A 18 -16.84 6.38 8.20
N ASP A 19 -16.99 6.91 9.41
CA ASP A 19 -17.33 8.31 9.62
C ASP A 19 -16.22 9.25 9.14
N MET A 20 -14.95 8.95 9.45
CA MET A 20 -13.80 9.70 8.93
C MET A 20 -13.76 9.72 7.40
N ILE A 21 -14.05 8.59 6.73
CA ILE A 21 -14.16 8.53 5.27
C ILE A 21 -15.29 9.44 4.76
N LYS A 22 -16.44 9.44 5.44
CA LYS A 22 -17.56 10.31 5.09
C LYS A 22 -17.19 11.79 5.22
N GLN A 23 -16.50 12.17 6.29
CA GLN A 23 -15.98 13.54 6.47
C GLN A 23 -15.03 13.94 5.33
N LEU A 24 -14.10 13.06 4.95
CA LEU A 24 -13.20 13.30 3.80
C LEU A 24 -13.96 13.52 2.50
N LYS A 25 -14.99 12.72 2.22
CA LYS A 25 -15.83 12.86 1.01
C LYS A 25 -16.63 14.17 0.97
N ASN A 26 -16.96 14.72 2.13
CA ASN A 26 -17.71 15.96 2.27
C ASN A 26 -16.82 17.21 2.42
N SER A 27 -15.51 17.02 2.56
CA SER A 27 -14.54 18.11 2.69
C SER A 27 -14.61 19.11 1.52
N PRO A 28 -14.48 20.42 1.73
CA PRO A 28 -14.45 21.39 0.63
C PRO A 28 -13.25 21.21 -0.31
N PHE A 29 -12.19 20.53 0.14
CA PHE A 29 -10.97 20.33 -0.63
C PHE A 29 -11.10 19.14 -1.60
N LYS A 30 -10.93 19.40 -2.90
CA LYS A 30 -10.99 18.37 -3.96
C LYS A 30 -10.05 17.19 -3.69
N ALA A 31 -8.84 17.46 -3.19
CA ALA A 31 -7.86 16.42 -2.85
C ALA A 31 -8.37 15.49 -1.73
N LEU A 32 -9.00 16.04 -0.69
CA LEU A 32 -9.56 15.25 0.41
C LEU A 32 -10.78 14.46 -0.02
N LYS A 33 -11.64 15.02 -0.89
CA LYS A 33 -12.74 14.23 -1.50
C LYS A 33 -12.20 13.05 -2.30
N ALA A 34 -11.14 13.24 -3.09
CA ALA A 34 -10.51 12.18 -3.86
C ALA A 34 -9.94 11.09 -2.93
N LEU A 35 -9.23 11.48 -1.87
CA LEU A 35 -8.75 10.57 -0.84
C LEU A 35 -9.89 9.77 -0.21
N GLY A 36 -10.98 10.43 0.19
CA GLY A 36 -12.16 9.79 0.77
C GLY A 36 -12.80 8.77 -0.18
N LYS A 37 -12.87 9.07 -1.49
CA LYS A 37 -13.33 8.12 -2.51
C LYS A 37 -12.42 6.89 -2.59
N THR A 38 -11.11 7.09 -2.62
CA THR A 38 -10.13 6.00 -2.64
C THR A 38 -10.23 5.13 -1.39
N LEU A 39 -10.21 5.72 -0.19
CA LEU A 39 -10.33 4.97 1.06
C LEU A 39 -11.64 4.20 1.17
N PHE A 40 -12.75 4.77 0.67
CA PHE A 40 -14.03 4.06 0.62
C PHE A 40 -14.01 2.84 -0.31
N ALA A 41 -13.34 2.96 -1.46
CA ALA A 41 -13.21 1.86 -2.42
C ALA A 41 -12.38 0.70 -1.85
N TRP A 42 -11.36 1.00 -1.03
CA TRP A 42 -10.42 0.03 -0.46
C TRP A 42 -10.68 -0.32 1.02
N LYS A 43 -11.84 0.06 1.56
CA LYS A 43 -12.15 -0.03 3.00
C LYS A 43 -12.05 -1.46 3.55
N GLU A 44 -12.36 -2.46 2.74
CA GLU A 44 -12.38 -3.86 3.16
C GLU A 44 -10.97 -4.44 3.25
N GLU A 45 -10.10 -4.15 2.29
CA GLU A 45 -8.67 -4.49 2.30
C GLU A 45 -7.98 -3.83 3.48
N ILE A 46 -8.25 -2.54 3.71
CA ILE A 46 -7.69 -1.78 4.83
C ILE A 46 -8.12 -2.41 6.16
N ALA A 47 -9.41 -2.70 6.33
CA ALA A 47 -9.92 -3.34 7.54
C ALA A 47 -9.38 -4.76 7.74
N ARG A 48 -9.13 -5.51 6.67
CA ARG A 48 -8.44 -6.81 6.75
C ARG A 48 -7.03 -6.65 7.33
N MET A 49 -6.28 -5.65 6.88
CA MET A 49 -4.91 -5.41 7.34
C MET A 49 -4.81 -5.10 8.84
N TRP A 50 -5.86 -4.59 9.48
CA TRP A 50 -5.89 -4.36 10.94
C TRP A 50 -5.61 -5.64 11.76
N ARG A 51 -5.93 -6.79 11.18
CA ARG A 51 -5.72 -8.11 11.79
C ARG A 51 -4.49 -8.84 11.26
N PHE A 52 -3.65 -8.23 10.44
CA PHE A 52 -2.44 -8.88 9.91
C PHE A 52 -1.19 -8.04 10.21
N THR A 53 -0.09 -8.71 10.56
CA THR A 53 1.21 -8.06 10.84
C THR A 53 2.13 -7.98 9.62
N LYS A 54 1.61 -8.21 8.42
CA LYS A 54 2.42 -8.19 7.21
C LYS A 54 2.88 -6.76 6.93
N SER A 55 4.18 -6.55 6.85
CA SER A 55 4.79 -5.29 6.43
C SER A 55 5.06 -5.31 4.92
N ASN A 56 5.08 -4.12 4.30
CA ASN A 56 5.52 -3.96 2.91
C ASN A 56 7.05 -4.07 2.74
N GLY A 57 7.80 -4.42 3.78
CA GLY A 57 9.27 -4.41 3.76
C GLY A 57 9.88 -5.32 2.70
N ILE A 58 9.27 -6.47 2.43
CA ILE A 58 9.73 -7.38 1.36
C ILE A 58 9.56 -6.73 -0.01
N ALA A 59 8.36 -6.20 -0.30
CA ALA A 59 8.06 -5.52 -1.56
C ALA A 59 8.95 -4.28 -1.76
N GLU A 60 9.17 -3.49 -0.72
CA GLU A 60 10.08 -2.34 -0.73
C GLU A 60 11.54 -2.76 -0.98
N GLY A 61 11.97 -3.87 -0.38
CA GLY A 61 13.27 -4.47 -0.62
C GLY A 61 13.47 -4.84 -2.10
N PHE A 62 12.47 -5.48 -2.70
CA PHE A 62 12.45 -5.78 -4.14
C PHE A 62 12.48 -4.50 -4.98
N HIS A 63 11.62 -3.52 -4.70
CA HIS A 63 11.61 -2.24 -5.42
C HIS A 63 12.96 -1.52 -5.34
N ARG A 64 13.62 -1.52 -4.17
CA ARG A 64 14.95 -0.94 -4.00
C ARG A 64 15.99 -1.67 -4.86
N LYS A 65 15.95 -3.00 -4.88
CA LYS A 65 16.85 -3.83 -5.68
C LYS A 65 16.64 -3.59 -7.18
N MET A 66 15.39 -3.55 -7.64
CA MET A 66 15.03 -3.21 -9.01
C MET A 66 15.54 -1.82 -9.43
N LYS A 67 15.39 -0.80 -8.58
CA LYS A 67 15.95 0.54 -8.83
C LYS A 67 17.47 0.53 -8.89
N LEU A 68 18.14 -0.27 -8.06
CA LEU A 68 19.60 -0.42 -8.11
C LEU A 68 20.07 -1.05 -9.42
N ILE A 69 19.35 -2.06 -9.93
CA ILE A 69 19.63 -2.70 -11.23
C ILE A 69 19.54 -1.67 -12.36
N GLN A 70 18.51 -0.83 -12.37
CA GLN A 70 18.36 0.25 -13.33
C GLN A 70 19.50 1.28 -13.25
N ARG A 71 19.86 1.73 -12.04
CA ARG A 71 20.96 2.69 -11.84
C ARG A 71 22.30 2.14 -12.29
N ARG A 72 22.63 0.90 -11.96
CA ARG A 72 23.89 0.24 -12.37
C ARG A 72 23.99 0.04 -13.88
N ALA A 73 22.87 -0.08 -14.57
CA ALA A 73 22.83 -0.20 -16.03
C ALA A 73 22.81 1.15 -16.75
N TYR A 74 22.74 2.28 -16.02
CA TYR A 74 22.47 3.61 -16.58
C TYR A 74 21.18 3.63 -17.42
N GLY A 75 20.17 2.88 -16.98
CA GLY A 75 18.89 2.70 -17.68
C GLY A 75 18.87 1.49 -18.63
N PHE A 76 17.66 1.01 -18.95
CA PHE A 76 17.44 -0.04 -19.94
C PHE A 76 16.63 0.53 -21.10
N ARG A 77 17.12 0.33 -22.33
CA ARG A 77 16.37 0.67 -23.55
C ARG A 77 15.36 -0.41 -23.94
N ASN A 78 15.65 -1.67 -23.58
CA ASN A 78 14.81 -2.82 -23.88
C ASN A 78 14.26 -3.44 -22.57
N PHE A 79 12.94 -3.59 -22.51
CA PHE A 79 12.25 -4.13 -21.33
C PHE A 79 12.57 -5.61 -21.05
N GLU A 80 12.77 -6.44 -22.08
CA GLU A 80 13.12 -7.86 -21.89
C GLU A 80 14.50 -8.03 -21.23
N ASN A 81 15.45 -7.14 -21.55
CA ASN A 81 16.75 -7.13 -20.88
C ASN A 81 16.64 -6.72 -19.40
N TYR A 82 15.79 -5.72 -19.10
CA TYR A 82 15.47 -5.34 -17.73
C TYR A 82 14.81 -6.51 -16.98
N ARG A 83 13.78 -7.12 -17.57
CA ARG A 83 13.02 -8.24 -17.00
C ARG A 83 13.94 -9.43 -16.71
N THR A 84 14.83 -9.77 -17.64
CA THR A 84 15.81 -10.85 -17.47
C THR A 84 16.72 -10.56 -16.28
N ARG A 85 17.28 -9.35 -16.18
CA ARG A 85 18.12 -8.97 -15.03
C ARG A 85 17.36 -8.94 -13.72
N VAL A 86 16.11 -8.48 -13.70
CA VAL A 86 15.28 -8.52 -12.49
C VAL A 86 15.02 -9.95 -12.05
N LYS A 87 14.69 -10.87 -12.95
CA LYS A 87 14.50 -12.29 -12.60
C LYS A 87 15.75 -12.91 -11.99
N VAL A 88 16.90 -12.73 -12.65
CA VAL A 88 18.17 -13.30 -12.20
C VAL A 88 18.62 -12.70 -10.88
N LEU A 89 18.47 -11.38 -10.72
CA LEU A 89 19.03 -10.69 -9.56
C LEU A 89 18.06 -10.67 -8.39
N CYS A 90 16.74 -10.55 -8.59
CA CYS A 90 15.78 -10.45 -7.48
C CYS A 90 15.41 -11.78 -6.86
N GLY A 91 15.47 -12.91 -7.57
CA GLY A 91 15.09 -14.23 -7.03
C GLY A 91 13.58 -14.44 -7.06
#